data_AF-A0A139TVJ7-F1
#
_entry.id   AF-A0A139TVJ7-F1
#
_cell.length_a   1.000
_cell.length_b   1.000
_cell.length_c   1.000
_cell.angle_alpha   90.00
_cell.angle_beta   90.00
_cell.angle_gamma   90.00
#
_symmetry.space_group_name_H-M   'P 1'
#
loop_
_entity.id
_entity.type
_entity.pdbx_description
1 polymer ?
#
loop_
_entity_poly.entity_id
_entity_poly.type
_entity_poly.pdbx_seq_one_letter_code
_entity_poly.pdbx_strand_id
1 'polypeptide(L)'
;MFNFLLLFLIFSWTLQAGSLPLQRLAWQMEGGDVRNIAGLCREYVQKKLEAEKTFSVESLLKDPELAQACYMAHFFALVGRERTYILHELKDREFVKWLLDHPEAFEKLAFARASGKDTLAVLRNIWVKEGKELAGVGFNMALGAALASSSREPEECEARYDFYKKSFAEKKLFPQFITLEPWEFGILFQGRESIEELAWAQEYSSRKKTFKAQNAGYAACSFIPYRMKNKQGVSVHAGGAFYDHKPVSLQIYVEYGGVCGAVSKGAAGFVKAKGIPSYTIGQPGHCVFVWKGMDGEWKIGNNIYGWIWSEGGSGGPWKGAVSTITELPRFWKGENASSSNLCYYLSLLAADSQKAEVLLEEALKRNSSNYSAWQALMRRKGRLGEKDKLALLEQFKKAFPGNPTLWEYFVKRELGIDWKKANGYAVYPRLLAENESWDSVDAYMRNFCALARQDIPDMAGKLSYEVKTKRSFFKNWLKFYQQNKVDRKVRVQTCAVLEKALPHLLSREKTALQFLGFYGQVLDLWKDKQLSARADACLTAWLKEVDKPSLRKKMAEIGLKAADHLGDKKALVRYAEAQNGY
;
A
#
# COMPACT_ATOMS: atom_id res chain seq x y z
N MET A 1 -55.42 -17.95 46.07
CA MET A 1 -54.07 -17.34 46.01
C MET A 1 -53.07 -18.34 45.42
N PHE A 2 -53.22 -18.67 44.14
CA PHE A 2 -52.34 -19.56 43.39
C PHE A 2 -52.24 -18.93 42.00
N ASN A 3 -51.17 -18.15 41.74
CA ASN A 3 -50.67 -17.76 40.41
C ASN A 3 -49.63 -16.64 40.51
N PHE A 4 -48.55 -16.83 41.27
CA PHE A 4 -47.40 -15.91 41.21
C PHE A 4 -46.02 -16.60 41.25
N LEU A 5 -45.98 -17.92 41.07
CA LEU A 5 -44.75 -18.72 41.19
C LEU A 5 -44.31 -19.42 39.90
N LEU A 6 -44.92 -19.10 38.74
CA LEU A 6 -44.68 -19.82 37.48
C LEU A 6 -44.16 -18.94 36.32
N LEU A 7 -43.52 -17.80 36.60
CA LEU A 7 -43.01 -16.89 35.55
C LEU A 7 -41.53 -16.52 35.65
N PHE A 8 -40.76 -17.19 36.52
CA PHE A 8 -39.32 -16.94 36.69
C PHE A 8 -38.42 -18.18 36.47
N LEU A 9 -38.93 -19.22 35.79
CA LEU A 9 -38.24 -20.52 35.70
C LEU A 9 -38.06 -21.10 34.29
N ILE A 10 -38.12 -20.30 33.21
CA ILE A 10 -37.75 -20.78 31.88
C ILE A 10 -36.85 -19.74 31.19
N PHE A 11 -35.67 -20.21 30.77
CA PHE A 11 -34.52 -19.49 30.17
C PHE A 11 -33.38 -19.01 31.08
N SER A 12 -33.11 -19.75 32.15
CA SER A 12 -31.71 -19.91 32.62
C SER A 12 -31.05 -21.03 31.82
N TRP A 13 -30.66 -20.77 30.56
CA TRP A 13 -29.72 -21.68 29.87
C TRP A 13 -28.34 -21.45 30.47
N THR A 14 -28.04 -22.19 31.52
CA THR A 14 -26.67 -22.42 31.96
C THR A 14 -25.89 -23.03 30.80
N LEU A 15 -24.87 -22.30 30.35
CA LEU A 15 -23.93 -22.65 29.30
C LEU A 15 -23.45 -24.10 29.39
N GLN A 16 -23.72 -24.88 28.35
CA GLN A 16 -22.71 -25.84 27.92
C GLN A 16 -21.66 -25.01 27.16
N ALA A 17 -20.50 -24.82 27.79
CA ALA A 17 -19.40 -24.06 27.21
C ALA A 17 -18.95 -24.75 25.91
N GLY A 18 -19.21 -24.16 24.74
CA GLY A 18 -18.59 -24.62 23.49
C GLY A 18 -19.35 -24.42 22.17
N SER A 19 -20.63 -24.05 22.16
CA SER A 19 -21.37 -23.82 20.90
C SER A 19 -22.04 -22.45 20.86
N LEU A 20 -22.14 -21.87 19.65
CA LEU A 20 -23.01 -20.73 19.35
C LEU A 20 -24.19 -21.29 18.57
N PRO A 21 -25.31 -21.66 19.22
CA PRO A 21 -26.45 -22.21 18.51
C PRO A 21 -26.90 -21.25 17.41
N LEU A 22 -27.00 -21.75 16.16
CA LEU A 22 -27.38 -20.94 15.00
C LEU A 22 -28.68 -20.17 15.24
N GLN A 23 -29.64 -20.77 15.97
CA GLN A 23 -30.89 -20.13 16.37
C GLN A 23 -30.68 -18.90 17.27
N ARG A 24 -29.72 -18.94 18.19
CA ARG A 24 -29.39 -17.79 19.06
C ARG A 24 -28.76 -16.67 18.25
N LEU A 25 -27.86 -17.01 17.33
CA LEU A 25 -27.24 -16.02 16.45
C LEU A 25 -28.27 -15.37 15.52
N ALA A 26 -29.15 -16.17 14.90
CA ALA A 26 -30.25 -15.70 14.08
C ALA A 26 -31.16 -14.75 14.86
N TRP A 27 -31.58 -15.13 16.06
CA TRP A 27 -32.39 -14.27 16.94
C TRP A 27 -31.69 -12.95 17.28
N GLN A 28 -30.39 -12.99 17.56
CA GLN A 28 -29.61 -11.79 17.82
C GLN A 28 -29.50 -10.88 16.59
N MET A 29 -29.35 -11.47 15.39
CA MET A 29 -29.35 -10.74 14.13
C MET A 29 -30.71 -10.11 13.86
N GLU A 30 -31.82 -10.83 14.06
CA GLU A 30 -33.19 -10.31 13.89
C GLU A 30 -33.48 -9.09 14.76
N GLY A 31 -32.80 -8.95 15.90
CA GLY A 31 -32.86 -7.75 16.74
C GLY A 31 -32.21 -6.51 16.12
N GLY A 32 -31.34 -6.67 15.13
CA GLY A 32 -30.73 -5.59 14.36
C GLY A 32 -29.66 -4.74 15.07
N ASP A 33 -29.48 -4.90 16.39
CA ASP A 33 -28.49 -4.13 17.16
C ASP A 33 -27.05 -4.59 16.85
N VAL A 34 -26.33 -3.75 16.12
CA VAL A 34 -24.96 -4.06 15.65
C VAL A 34 -23.97 -4.28 16.80
N ARG A 35 -24.14 -3.61 17.96
CA ARG A 35 -23.23 -3.78 19.09
C ARG A 35 -23.47 -5.11 19.78
N ASN A 36 -24.74 -5.49 19.96
CA ASN A 36 -25.06 -6.78 20.59
C ASN A 36 -24.67 -7.95 19.69
N ILE A 37 -24.86 -7.85 18.37
CA ILE A 37 -24.41 -8.88 17.42
C ILE A 37 -22.88 -8.99 17.46
N ALA A 38 -22.15 -7.87 17.34
CA ALA A 38 -20.69 -7.88 17.40
C ALA A 38 -20.16 -8.42 18.73
N GLY A 39 -20.81 -8.08 19.84
CA GLY A 39 -20.49 -8.54 21.19
C GLY A 39 -20.66 -10.04 21.34
N LEU A 40 -21.81 -10.59 20.92
CA LEU A 40 -22.09 -12.02 20.97
C LEU A 40 -21.06 -12.82 20.16
N CYS A 41 -20.79 -12.40 18.92
CA CYS A 41 -19.81 -13.06 18.07
C CYS A 41 -18.39 -12.99 18.67
N ARG A 42 -17.99 -11.82 19.18
CA ARG A 42 -16.67 -11.65 19.84
C ARG A 42 -16.53 -12.56 21.06
N GLU A 43 -17.54 -12.60 21.93
CA GLU A 43 -17.53 -13.41 23.14
C GLU A 43 -17.39 -14.90 22.80
N TYR A 44 -18.10 -15.36 21.77
CA TYR A 44 -17.97 -16.74 21.28
C TYR A 44 -16.54 -17.05 20.81
N VAL A 45 -15.96 -16.18 19.96
CA VAL A 45 -14.57 -16.36 19.49
C VAL A 45 -13.60 -16.40 20.67
N GLN A 46 -13.73 -15.47 21.63
CA GLN A 46 -12.84 -15.41 22.79
C GLN A 46 -12.92 -16.66 23.65
N LYS A 47 -14.13 -17.15 23.96
CA LYS A 47 -14.32 -18.40 24.71
C LYS A 47 -13.73 -19.61 24.00
N LYS A 48 -13.87 -19.70 22.68
CA LYS A 48 -13.24 -20.78 21.88
C LYS A 48 -11.72 -20.74 21.95
N LEU A 49 -11.14 -19.55 21.80
CA LEU A 49 -9.68 -19.35 21.92
C LEU A 49 -9.17 -19.65 23.34
N GLU A 50 -9.99 -19.44 24.37
CA GLU A 50 -9.66 -19.73 25.78
C GLU A 50 -9.79 -21.22 26.15
N ALA A 51 -10.79 -21.91 25.62
CA ALA A 51 -11.10 -23.30 25.95
C ALA A 51 -10.05 -24.31 25.46
N GLU A 52 -9.32 -24.01 24.39
CA GLU A 52 -8.23 -24.86 23.89
C GLU A 52 -7.02 -24.82 24.84
N LYS A 53 -6.93 -25.80 25.75
CA LYS A 53 -5.79 -25.99 26.67
C LYS A 53 -4.46 -26.19 25.92
N THR A 54 -4.50 -26.88 24.79
CA THR A 54 -3.41 -26.95 23.80
C THR A 54 -3.83 -26.08 22.62
N PHE A 55 -3.33 -24.85 22.57
CA PHE A 55 -3.66 -23.89 21.51
C PHE A 55 -3.30 -24.44 20.13
N SER A 56 -4.28 -24.98 19.40
CA SER A 56 -4.09 -25.66 18.13
C SER A 56 -4.69 -24.80 17.03
N VAL A 57 -3.85 -24.03 16.34
CA VAL A 57 -4.33 -23.15 15.27
C VAL A 57 -5.03 -23.96 14.16
N GLU A 58 -4.59 -25.18 13.90
CA GLU A 58 -5.17 -26.04 12.86
C GLU A 58 -6.62 -26.48 13.17
N SER A 59 -6.97 -26.70 14.44
CA SER A 59 -8.36 -27.02 14.82
C SER A 59 -9.27 -25.80 14.67
N LEU A 60 -8.80 -24.64 15.12
CA LEU A 60 -9.52 -23.37 15.00
C LEU A 60 -9.84 -23.03 13.54
N LEU A 61 -8.88 -23.23 12.63
CA LEU A 61 -9.05 -22.93 11.21
C LEU A 61 -10.02 -23.88 10.49
N LYS A 62 -10.33 -25.03 11.07
CA LYS A 62 -11.31 -26.00 10.54
C LYS A 62 -12.72 -25.80 11.10
N ASP A 63 -12.92 -24.90 12.06
CA ASP A 63 -14.22 -24.59 12.66
C ASP A 63 -14.93 -23.50 11.84
N PRO A 64 -15.93 -23.85 10.99
CA PRO A 64 -16.62 -22.88 10.15
C PRO A 64 -17.48 -21.89 10.96
N GLU A 65 -18.02 -22.31 12.10
CA GLU A 65 -18.80 -21.44 12.98
C GLU A 65 -17.92 -20.38 13.62
N LEU A 66 -16.70 -20.77 14.03
CA LEU A 66 -15.70 -19.84 14.55
C LEU A 66 -15.30 -18.81 13.48
N ALA A 67 -15.05 -19.24 12.25
CA ALA A 67 -14.70 -18.36 11.14
C ALA A 67 -15.82 -17.35 10.84
N GLN A 68 -17.06 -17.83 10.72
CA GLN A 68 -18.24 -16.99 10.50
C GLN A 68 -18.41 -15.95 11.61
N ALA A 69 -18.38 -16.38 12.88
CA ALA A 69 -18.50 -15.48 14.02
C ALA A 69 -17.36 -14.45 14.06
N CYS A 70 -16.13 -14.85 13.73
CA CYS A 70 -14.99 -13.94 13.66
C CYS A 70 -15.26 -12.80 12.65
N TYR A 71 -15.64 -13.13 11.42
CA TYR A 71 -15.90 -12.12 10.39
C TYR A 71 -17.11 -11.25 10.71
N MET A 72 -18.19 -11.83 11.25
CA MET A 72 -19.35 -11.07 11.72
C MET A 72 -18.97 -10.08 12.82
N ALA A 73 -18.16 -10.50 13.81
CA ALA A 73 -17.70 -9.61 14.87
C ALA A 73 -16.94 -8.40 14.31
N HIS A 74 -16.09 -8.60 13.30
CA HIS A 74 -15.35 -7.51 12.63
C HIS A 74 -16.27 -6.62 11.80
N PHE A 75 -17.18 -7.20 11.02
CA PHE A 75 -18.13 -6.46 10.21
C PHE A 75 -19.04 -5.56 11.07
N PHE A 76 -19.74 -6.13 12.05
CA PHE A 76 -20.68 -5.36 12.87
C PHE A 76 -19.97 -4.36 13.79
N ALA A 77 -18.75 -4.66 14.26
CA ALA A 77 -17.94 -3.68 14.99
C ALA A 77 -17.50 -2.50 14.09
N LEU A 78 -17.25 -2.75 12.80
CA LEU A 78 -16.94 -1.69 11.84
C LEU A 78 -18.17 -0.81 11.57
N VAL A 79 -19.34 -1.42 11.32
CA VAL A 79 -20.59 -0.70 11.12
C VAL A 79 -20.96 0.15 12.35
N GLY A 80 -20.81 -0.42 13.55
CA GLY A 80 -21.09 0.24 14.83
C GLY A 80 -19.98 1.13 15.39
N ARG A 81 -18.93 1.43 14.60
CA ARG A 81 -17.70 2.10 15.09
C ARG A 81 -17.95 3.50 15.63
N GLU A 82 -18.82 4.28 14.99
CA GLU A 82 -19.11 5.66 15.39
C GLU A 82 -20.22 5.74 16.43
N ARG A 83 -21.26 4.90 16.30
CA ARG A 83 -22.42 4.83 17.19
C ARG A 83 -23.13 3.50 17.02
N THR A 84 -24.03 3.18 17.95
CA THR A 84 -24.93 2.03 17.79
C THR A 84 -25.96 2.31 16.71
N TYR A 85 -26.21 1.32 15.85
CA TYR A 85 -27.29 1.32 14.87
C TYR A 85 -28.21 0.13 15.12
N ILE A 86 -29.49 0.31 14.81
CA ILE A 86 -30.45 -0.78 14.66
C ILE A 86 -30.68 -0.96 13.16
N LEU A 87 -30.19 -2.05 12.60
CA LEU A 87 -30.34 -2.37 11.18
C LEU A 87 -31.72 -2.99 10.94
N HIS A 88 -32.61 -2.23 10.31
CA HIS A 88 -34.00 -2.65 10.09
C HIS A 88 -34.15 -3.77 9.06
N GLU A 89 -33.22 -3.84 8.10
CA GLU A 89 -33.11 -4.89 7.09
C GLU A 89 -32.92 -6.29 7.70
N LEU A 90 -32.37 -6.37 8.92
CA LEU A 90 -32.21 -7.65 9.62
C LEU A 90 -33.52 -8.16 10.23
N LYS A 91 -34.61 -7.39 10.21
CA LYS A 91 -35.95 -7.91 10.58
C LYS A 91 -36.50 -8.89 9.53
N ASP A 92 -35.93 -8.89 8.32
CA ASP A 92 -36.26 -9.87 7.29
C ASP A 92 -35.60 -11.21 7.61
N ARG A 93 -36.39 -12.15 8.13
CA ARG A 93 -35.92 -13.47 8.56
C ARG A 93 -35.34 -14.31 7.42
N GLU A 94 -35.88 -14.17 6.21
CA GLU A 94 -35.34 -14.89 5.05
C GLU A 94 -33.98 -14.36 4.66
N PHE A 95 -33.80 -13.03 4.73
CA PHE A 95 -32.50 -12.40 4.49
C PHE A 95 -31.47 -12.76 5.58
N VAL A 96 -31.86 -12.78 6.86
CA VAL A 96 -30.99 -13.24 7.95
C VAL A 96 -30.57 -14.68 7.75
N LYS A 97 -31.52 -15.56 7.42
CA LYS A 97 -31.21 -16.96 7.11
C LYS A 97 -30.24 -17.06 5.93
N TRP A 98 -30.49 -16.31 4.85
CA TRP A 98 -29.60 -16.28 3.69
C TRP A 98 -28.18 -15.81 4.06
N LEU A 99 -28.02 -14.76 4.87
CA LEU A 99 -26.72 -14.30 5.35
C LEU A 99 -25.99 -15.35 6.20
N LEU A 100 -26.72 -16.14 6.99
CA LEU A 100 -26.16 -17.22 7.80
C LEU A 100 -25.74 -18.42 6.95
N ASP A 101 -26.47 -18.70 5.87
CA ASP A 101 -26.16 -19.76 4.91
C ASP A 101 -25.02 -19.36 3.95
N HIS A 102 -24.64 -18.07 3.89
CA HIS A 102 -23.57 -17.51 3.04
C HIS A 102 -22.49 -16.78 3.86
N PRO A 103 -21.73 -17.49 4.72
CA PRO A 103 -20.72 -16.88 5.61
C PRO A 103 -19.62 -16.10 4.87
N GLU A 104 -19.34 -16.46 3.62
CA GLU A 104 -18.37 -15.77 2.76
C GLU A 104 -18.75 -14.29 2.48
N ALA A 105 -20.02 -13.91 2.65
CA ALA A 105 -20.46 -12.53 2.54
C ALA A 105 -19.77 -11.65 3.61
N PHE A 106 -19.78 -12.11 4.87
CA PHE A 106 -19.14 -11.38 5.97
C PHE A 106 -17.62 -11.43 5.87
N GLU A 107 -17.03 -12.53 5.39
CA GLU A 107 -15.59 -12.58 5.10
C GLU A 107 -15.17 -11.47 4.13
N LYS A 108 -15.85 -11.40 2.98
CA LYS A 108 -15.53 -10.42 1.93
C LYS A 108 -15.79 -8.98 2.38
N LEU A 109 -16.88 -8.73 3.12
CA LEU A 109 -17.20 -7.40 3.67
C LEU A 109 -16.20 -6.97 4.76
N ALA A 110 -15.86 -7.87 5.69
CA ALA A 110 -14.84 -7.61 6.70
C ALA A 110 -13.48 -7.32 6.06
N PHE A 111 -13.11 -8.11 5.03
CA PHE A 111 -11.89 -7.90 4.27
C PHE A 111 -11.85 -6.54 3.59
N ALA A 112 -12.96 -6.07 3.01
CA ALA A 112 -13.02 -4.79 2.30
C ALA A 112 -12.82 -3.56 3.21
N ARG A 113 -13.17 -3.67 4.50
CA ARG A 113 -13.03 -2.61 5.52
C ARG A 113 -13.69 -1.27 5.17
N ALA A 114 -14.73 -1.30 4.34
CA ALA A 114 -15.46 -0.12 3.87
C ALA A 114 -16.97 -0.17 4.20
N SER A 115 -17.43 -1.10 5.03
CA SER A 115 -18.85 -1.20 5.39
C SER A 115 -19.32 -0.09 6.33
N GLY A 116 -20.58 0.33 6.16
CA GLY A 116 -21.28 1.33 6.95
C GLY A 116 -22.74 0.93 7.26
N LYS A 117 -23.52 1.86 7.81
CA LYS A 117 -24.89 1.59 8.29
C LYS A 117 -25.84 1.07 7.19
N ASP A 118 -25.67 1.52 5.95
CA ASP A 118 -26.58 1.20 4.84
C ASP A 118 -26.10 -0.01 4.01
N THR A 119 -24.98 -0.63 4.39
CA THR A 119 -24.37 -1.72 3.62
C THR A 119 -25.29 -2.93 3.48
N LEU A 120 -25.93 -3.39 4.57
CA LEU A 120 -26.84 -4.53 4.48
C LEU A 120 -28.19 -4.14 3.86
N ALA A 121 -28.64 -2.89 4.01
CA ALA A 121 -29.84 -2.40 3.33
C ALA A 121 -29.71 -2.49 1.80
N VAL A 122 -28.62 -1.96 1.23
CA VAL A 122 -28.34 -2.06 -0.21
C VAL A 122 -28.22 -3.52 -0.66
N LEU A 123 -27.50 -4.35 0.10
CA LEU A 123 -27.36 -5.77 -0.22
C LEU A 123 -28.72 -6.49 -0.24
N ARG A 124 -29.57 -6.22 0.76
CA ARG A 124 -30.91 -6.79 0.85
C ARG A 124 -31.78 -6.35 -0.33
N ASN A 125 -31.76 -5.07 -0.69
CA ASN A 125 -32.58 -4.55 -1.79
C ASN A 125 -32.21 -5.22 -3.11
N ILE A 126 -30.90 -5.35 -3.39
CA ILE A 126 -30.41 -6.07 -4.57
C ILE A 126 -30.80 -7.55 -4.49
N TRP A 127 -30.60 -8.22 -3.35
CA TRP A 127 -30.97 -9.61 -3.15
C TRP A 127 -32.46 -9.87 -3.44
N VAL A 128 -33.37 -9.03 -2.92
CA VAL A 128 -34.82 -9.12 -3.21
C VAL A 128 -35.07 -8.94 -4.71
N LYS A 129 -34.43 -7.95 -5.34
CA LYS A 129 -34.57 -7.66 -6.76
C LYS A 129 -34.08 -8.80 -7.67
N GLU A 130 -33.08 -9.55 -7.23
CA GLU A 130 -32.53 -10.72 -7.91
C GLU A 130 -33.33 -12.01 -7.63
N GLY A 131 -34.52 -11.90 -7.03
CA GLY A 131 -35.34 -13.08 -6.74
C GLY A 131 -34.85 -13.88 -5.53
N LYS A 132 -34.18 -13.21 -4.58
CA LYS A 132 -33.65 -13.79 -3.34
C LYS A 132 -32.51 -14.79 -3.54
N GLU A 133 -31.79 -14.68 -4.64
CA GLU A 133 -30.60 -15.47 -4.94
C GLU A 133 -29.48 -14.59 -5.47
N LEU A 134 -28.23 -14.89 -5.08
CA LEU A 134 -27.04 -14.21 -5.57
C LEU A 134 -25.93 -15.24 -5.72
N ALA A 135 -25.33 -15.33 -6.92
CA ALA A 135 -24.23 -16.26 -7.20
C ALA A 135 -23.19 -15.65 -8.14
N GLY A 136 -21.97 -16.21 -8.11
CA GLY A 136 -20.87 -15.84 -9.02
C GLY A 136 -20.60 -14.34 -9.07
N VAL A 137 -20.54 -13.78 -10.29
CA VAL A 137 -20.29 -12.35 -10.50
C VAL A 137 -21.39 -11.48 -9.88
N GLY A 138 -22.65 -11.93 -9.92
CA GLY A 138 -23.78 -11.19 -9.33
C GLY A 138 -23.63 -11.00 -7.82
N PHE A 139 -23.18 -12.05 -7.11
CA PHE A 139 -22.86 -11.98 -5.68
C PHE A 139 -21.74 -10.98 -5.38
N ASN A 140 -20.60 -11.07 -6.07
CA ASN A 140 -19.48 -10.16 -5.85
C ASN A 140 -19.86 -8.70 -6.18
N MET A 141 -20.64 -8.49 -7.25
CA MET A 141 -21.11 -7.18 -7.66
C MET A 141 -22.10 -6.58 -6.67
N ALA A 142 -23.03 -7.37 -6.13
CA ALA A 142 -23.99 -6.92 -5.11
C ALA A 142 -23.27 -6.50 -3.82
N LEU A 143 -22.29 -7.28 -3.36
CA LEU A 143 -21.45 -6.91 -2.21
C LEU A 143 -20.64 -5.64 -2.49
N GLY A 144 -20.11 -5.48 -3.71
CA GLY A 144 -19.42 -4.25 -4.11
C GLY A 144 -20.32 -3.02 -4.13
N ALA A 145 -21.57 -3.17 -4.58
CA ALA A 145 -22.59 -2.12 -4.52
C ALA A 145 -22.89 -1.72 -3.07
N ALA A 146 -23.06 -2.72 -2.21
CA ALA A 146 -23.25 -2.54 -0.77
C ALA A 146 -22.07 -1.80 -0.13
N LEU A 147 -20.82 -2.10 -0.51
CA LEU A 147 -19.63 -1.39 -0.02
C LEU A 147 -19.57 0.08 -0.48
N ALA A 148 -20.15 0.43 -1.63
CA ALA A 148 -20.17 1.82 -2.10
C ALA A 148 -21.06 2.74 -1.26
N SER A 149 -22.01 2.17 -0.49
CA SER A 149 -22.92 2.90 0.41
C SER A 149 -22.20 3.70 1.50
N SER A 150 -20.92 3.44 1.76
CA SER A 150 -20.10 4.27 2.65
C SER A 150 -19.86 5.69 2.15
N SER A 151 -20.18 5.97 0.88
CA SER A 151 -19.88 7.23 0.20
C SER A 151 -20.94 7.68 -0.80
N ARG A 152 -22.01 6.90 -0.94
CA ARG A 152 -23.10 7.12 -1.89
C ARG A 152 -24.41 6.76 -1.22
N GLU A 153 -25.48 7.39 -1.67
CA GLU A 153 -26.83 7.05 -1.24
C GLU A 153 -27.22 5.66 -1.76
N PRO A 154 -28.04 4.88 -1.01
CA PRO A 154 -28.45 3.53 -1.38
C PRO A 154 -28.98 3.40 -2.81
N GLU A 155 -29.81 4.35 -3.25
CA GLU A 155 -30.43 4.35 -4.57
C GLU A 155 -29.38 4.47 -5.68
N GLU A 156 -28.31 5.25 -5.46
CA GLU A 156 -27.20 5.35 -6.41
C GLU A 156 -26.39 4.06 -6.50
N CYS A 157 -26.22 3.36 -5.37
CA CYS A 157 -25.55 2.06 -5.33
C CYS A 157 -26.34 1.03 -6.15
N GLU A 158 -27.65 0.97 -5.97
CA GLU A 158 -28.55 0.09 -6.72
C GLU A 158 -28.57 0.42 -8.21
N ALA A 159 -28.65 1.71 -8.57
CA ALA A 159 -28.65 2.14 -9.96
C ALA A 159 -27.32 1.80 -10.68
N ARG A 160 -26.18 1.85 -9.96
CA ARG A 160 -24.88 1.40 -10.50
C ARG A 160 -24.82 -0.11 -10.70
N TYR A 161 -25.36 -0.87 -9.74
CA TYR A 161 -25.49 -2.31 -9.88
C TYR A 161 -26.28 -2.66 -11.16
N ASP A 162 -27.42 -2.01 -11.39
CA ASP A 162 -28.23 -2.21 -12.60
C ASP A 162 -27.48 -1.85 -13.88
N PHE A 163 -26.80 -0.70 -13.88
CA PHE A 163 -26.04 -0.23 -15.03
C PHE A 163 -24.96 -1.25 -15.44
N TYR A 164 -24.18 -1.74 -14.48
CA TYR A 164 -23.11 -2.70 -14.75
C TYR A 164 -23.67 -4.10 -15.07
N LYS A 165 -24.74 -4.55 -14.42
CA LYS A 165 -25.45 -5.80 -14.76
C LYS A 165 -25.93 -5.79 -16.21
N LYS A 166 -26.62 -4.71 -16.62
CA LYS A 166 -27.08 -4.52 -17.99
C LYS A 166 -25.91 -4.47 -18.97
N SER A 167 -24.88 -3.69 -18.66
CA SER A 167 -23.67 -3.57 -19.49
C SER A 167 -22.96 -4.91 -19.67
N PHE A 168 -22.94 -5.75 -18.64
CA PHE A 168 -22.37 -7.09 -18.68
C PHE A 168 -23.17 -8.02 -19.60
N ALA A 169 -24.51 -8.04 -19.45
CA ALA A 169 -25.41 -8.81 -20.30
C ALA A 169 -25.29 -8.40 -21.79
N GLU A 170 -25.10 -7.11 -22.05
CA GLU A 170 -24.89 -6.54 -23.38
C GLU A 170 -23.45 -6.66 -23.89
N LYS A 171 -22.55 -7.33 -23.16
CA LYS A 171 -21.13 -7.54 -23.51
C LYS A 171 -20.36 -6.22 -23.76
N LYS A 172 -20.73 -5.15 -23.08
CA LYS A 172 -20.10 -3.82 -23.19
C LYS A 172 -18.87 -3.65 -22.29
N LEU A 173 -18.66 -4.56 -21.34
CA LEU A 173 -17.58 -4.54 -20.35
C LEU A 173 -16.39 -5.39 -20.79
N PHE A 174 -15.21 -5.09 -20.24
CA PHE A 174 -14.00 -5.87 -20.50
C PHE A 174 -13.93 -7.15 -19.65
N PRO A 175 -13.18 -8.19 -20.08
CA PRO A 175 -13.15 -9.48 -19.42
C PRO A 175 -12.69 -9.44 -17.95
N GLN A 176 -11.93 -8.43 -17.53
CA GLN A 176 -11.54 -8.24 -16.12
C GLN A 176 -12.74 -8.15 -15.18
N PHE A 177 -13.91 -7.73 -15.68
CA PHE A 177 -15.11 -7.52 -14.87
C PHE A 177 -15.56 -8.78 -14.12
N ILE A 178 -15.43 -9.97 -14.73
CA ILE A 178 -15.88 -11.22 -14.11
C ILE A 178 -14.95 -11.72 -13.01
N THR A 179 -13.74 -11.16 -12.90
CA THR A 179 -12.73 -11.55 -11.91
C THR A 179 -12.63 -10.55 -10.77
N LEU A 180 -13.57 -9.60 -10.68
CA LEU A 180 -13.57 -8.60 -9.64
C LEU A 180 -14.09 -9.19 -8.32
N GLU A 181 -13.34 -8.91 -7.25
CA GLU A 181 -13.75 -9.13 -5.88
C GLU A 181 -14.60 -7.96 -5.36
N PRO A 182 -15.42 -8.14 -4.30
CA PRO A 182 -16.30 -7.08 -3.81
C PRO A 182 -15.62 -5.75 -3.50
N TRP A 183 -14.41 -5.77 -2.92
CA TRP A 183 -13.67 -4.55 -2.63
C TRP A 183 -13.23 -3.81 -3.91
N GLU A 184 -12.99 -4.55 -5.00
CA GLU A 184 -12.65 -3.98 -6.31
C GLU A 184 -13.90 -3.39 -6.98
N PHE A 185 -15.04 -4.06 -6.88
CA PHE A 185 -16.33 -3.48 -7.25
C PHE A 185 -16.65 -2.22 -6.43
N GLY A 186 -16.31 -2.19 -5.14
CA GLY A 186 -16.41 -0.99 -4.31
C GLY A 186 -15.65 0.19 -4.92
N ILE A 187 -14.40 -0.02 -5.37
CA ILE A 187 -13.61 1.02 -6.08
C ILE A 187 -14.30 1.45 -7.38
N LEU A 188 -14.82 0.48 -8.17
CA LEU A 188 -15.52 0.76 -9.42
C LEU A 188 -16.76 1.63 -9.20
N PHE A 189 -17.56 1.32 -8.16
CA PHE A 189 -18.85 1.94 -7.92
C PHE A 189 -18.72 3.31 -7.23
N GLN A 190 -17.62 3.57 -6.53
CA GLN A 190 -17.30 4.88 -5.97
C GLN A 190 -16.85 5.92 -7.02
N GLY A 191 -16.67 5.52 -8.29
CA GLY A 191 -16.30 6.42 -9.38
C GLY A 191 -17.23 7.62 -9.50
N ARG A 192 -16.70 8.84 -9.73
CA ARG A 192 -17.46 10.11 -9.68
C ARG A 192 -18.43 10.32 -10.84
N GLU A 193 -18.27 9.56 -11.92
CA GLU A 193 -19.01 9.70 -13.18
C GLU A 193 -20.48 9.31 -12.97
N SER A 194 -21.42 10.06 -13.56
CA SER A 194 -22.84 9.68 -13.54
C SER A 194 -23.11 8.45 -14.42
N ILE A 195 -24.30 7.83 -14.28
CA ILE A 195 -24.68 6.68 -15.12
C ILE A 195 -24.77 7.09 -16.59
N GLU A 196 -25.29 8.29 -16.87
CA GLU A 196 -25.41 8.86 -18.21
C GLU A 196 -24.02 9.10 -18.83
N GLU A 197 -23.07 9.61 -18.03
CA GLU A 197 -21.68 9.77 -18.46
C GLU A 197 -21.02 8.43 -18.77
N LEU A 198 -21.22 7.41 -17.93
CA LEU A 198 -20.68 6.07 -18.15
C LEU A 198 -21.29 5.42 -19.42
N ALA A 199 -22.60 5.54 -19.62
CA ALA A 199 -23.29 5.05 -20.81
C ALA A 199 -22.78 5.74 -22.09
N TRP A 200 -22.65 7.08 -22.04
CA TRP A 200 -22.05 7.84 -23.14
C TRP A 200 -20.62 7.39 -23.41
N ALA A 201 -19.80 7.18 -22.37
CA ALA A 201 -18.42 6.77 -22.52
C ALA A 201 -18.29 5.36 -23.13
N GLN A 202 -19.19 4.44 -22.81
CA GLN A 202 -19.26 3.12 -23.45
C GLN A 202 -19.51 3.23 -24.96
N GLU A 203 -20.43 4.11 -25.36
CA GLU A 203 -20.78 4.34 -26.77
C GLU A 203 -19.70 5.12 -27.52
N TYR A 204 -19.12 6.16 -26.91
CA TYR A 204 -18.00 6.88 -27.51
C TYR A 204 -16.81 5.96 -27.76
N SER A 205 -16.50 5.09 -26.79
CA SER A 205 -15.34 4.20 -26.85
C SER A 205 -15.56 2.95 -27.70
N SER A 206 -16.80 2.52 -27.94
CA SER A 206 -17.12 1.38 -28.84
C SER A 206 -16.62 1.63 -30.27
N ARG A 207 -16.56 2.90 -30.68
CA ARG A 207 -16.09 3.35 -31.98
C ARG A 207 -14.56 3.39 -32.11
N LYS A 208 -13.82 3.11 -31.02
CA LYS A 208 -12.35 3.24 -30.95
C LYS A 208 -11.67 1.87 -31.00
N LYS A 209 -11.26 1.43 -32.20
CA LYS A 209 -10.62 0.12 -32.44
C LYS A 209 -9.37 -0.17 -31.59
N THR A 210 -8.66 0.86 -31.16
CA THR A 210 -7.41 0.75 -30.38
C THR A 210 -7.65 0.53 -28.89
N PHE A 211 -8.88 0.73 -28.40
CA PHE A 211 -9.22 0.58 -26.99
C PHE A 211 -9.62 -0.85 -26.68
N LYS A 212 -8.64 -1.61 -26.20
CA LYS A 212 -8.79 -3.02 -25.88
C LYS A 212 -8.48 -3.25 -24.40
N ALA A 213 -8.94 -4.37 -23.86
CA ALA A 213 -8.72 -4.72 -22.47
C ALA A 213 -7.23 -4.77 -22.08
N GLN A 214 -6.35 -5.20 -23.00
CA GLN A 214 -4.90 -5.34 -22.76
C GLN A 214 -4.21 -4.00 -22.54
N ASN A 215 -4.69 -2.94 -23.19
CA ASN A 215 -4.05 -1.62 -23.20
C ASN A 215 -4.96 -0.52 -22.65
N ALA A 216 -6.03 -0.87 -21.94
CA ALA A 216 -7.11 0.05 -21.58
C ALA A 216 -6.61 1.33 -20.91
N GLY A 217 -5.72 1.23 -19.91
CA GLY A 217 -5.17 2.39 -19.23
C GLY A 217 -4.33 3.31 -20.13
N TYR A 218 -3.64 2.77 -21.13
CA TYR A 218 -2.87 3.59 -22.08
C TYR A 218 -3.77 4.18 -23.16
N ALA A 219 -4.61 3.35 -23.78
CA ALA A 219 -5.49 3.78 -24.85
C ALA A 219 -6.52 4.83 -24.38
N ALA A 220 -7.05 4.71 -23.16
CA ALA A 220 -7.97 5.69 -22.60
C ALA A 220 -7.34 7.08 -22.45
N CYS A 221 -6.03 7.19 -22.19
CA CYS A 221 -5.35 8.48 -22.14
C CYS A 221 -5.42 9.22 -23.48
N SER A 222 -5.40 8.48 -24.59
CA SER A 222 -5.44 9.07 -25.94
C SER A 222 -6.78 9.71 -26.31
N PHE A 223 -7.83 9.47 -25.52
CA PHE A 223 -9.14 10.08 -25.75
C PHE A 223 -9.21 11.54 -25.30
N ILE A 224 -8.27 11.98 -24.45
CA ILE A 224 -8.24 13.31 -23.86
C ILE A 224 -7.08 14.09 -24.51
N PRO A 225 -7.36 15.10 -25.34
CA PRO A 225 -6.32 15.91 -25.95
C PRO A 225 -5.47 16.62 -24.89
N TYR A 226 -4.14 16.55 -25.00
CA TYR A 226 -3.26 17.31 -24.12
C TYR A 226 -3.22 18.79 -24.54
N ARG A 227 -3.82 19.69 -23.75
CA ARG A 227 -3.92 21.12 -24.09
C ARG A 227 -3.66 22.02 -22.88
N MET A 228 -2.76 22.99 -23.07
CA MET A 228 -2.47 24.06 -22.09
C MET A 228 -3.42 25.26 -22.22
N LYS A 229 -4.04 25.44 -23.39
CA LYS A 229 -5.00 26.48 -23.71
C LYS A 229 -6.19 25.90 -24.45
N ASN A 230 -7.39 26.43 -24.20
CA ASN A 230 -8.58 26.08 -24.98
C ASN A 230 -8.56 26.80 -26.34
N LYS A 231 -9.59 26.61 -27.17
CA LYS A 231 -9.66 27.21 -28.52
C LYS A 231 -9.69 28.75 -28.49
N GLN A 232 -10.13 29.33 -27.38
CA GLN A 232 -10.19 30.77 -27.11
C GLN A 232 -8.90 31.31 -26.47
N GLY A 233 -7.87 30.47 -26.31
CA GLY A 233 -6.58 30.88 -25.75
C GLY A 233 -6.55 30.94 -24.21
N VAL A 234 -7.63 30.59 -23.51
CA VAL A 234 -7.71 30.57 -22.05
C VAL A 234 -6.83 29.45 -21.50
N SER A 235 -5.98 29.75 -20.53
CA SER A 235 -5.08 28.77 -19.92
C SER A 235 -5.82 27.75 -19.06
N VAL A 236 -5.36 26.50 -19.05
CA VAL A 236 -5.83 25.44 -18.15
C VAL A 236 -5.68 25.81 -16.67
N HIS A 237 -4.75 26.71 -16.34
CA HIS A 237 -4.57 27.21 -14.98
C HIS A 237 -5.68 28.18 -14.53
N ALA A 238 -6.54 28.63 -15.45
CA ALA A 238 -7.73 29.43 -15.13
C ALA A 238 -8.91 28.58 -14.62
N GLY A 239 -8.74 27.26 -14.47
CA GLY A 239 -9.73 26.38 -13.86
C GLY A 239 -11.05 26.34 -14.65
N GLY A 240 -12.16 26.71 -14.02
CA GLY A 240 -13.50 26.67 -14.64
C GLY A 240 -13.58 27.43 -15.96
N ALA A 241 -12.88 28.56 -16.09
CA ALA A 241 -12.88 29.37 -17.32
C ALA A 241 -12.29 28.63 -18.53
N PHE A 242 -11.37 27.67 -18.32
CA PHE A 242 -10.84 26.85 -19.41
C PHE A 242 -11.94 25.98 -20.06
N TYR A 243 -12.91 25.55 -19.27
CA TYR A 243 -14.04 24.71 -19.67
C TYR A 243 -15.34 25.52 -19.88
N ASP A 244 -15.23 26.84 -20.08
CA ASP A 244 -16.38 27.77 -20.20
C ASP A 244 -17.37 27.65 -19.04
N HIS A 245 -16.86 27.36 -17.84
CA HIS A 245 -17.62 27.09 -16.61
C HIS A 245 -18.64 25.95 -16.71
N LYS A 246 -18.55 25.08 -17.72
CA LYS A 246 -19.35 23.87 -17.84
C LYS A 246 -18.97 22.86 -16.74
N PRO A 247 -19.93 22.08 -16.21
CA PRO A 247 -19.62 20.98 -15.30
C PRO A 247 -18.64 20.00 -15.93
N VAL A 248 -17.60 19.61 -15.18
CA VAL A 248 -16.55 18.73 -15.71
C VAL A 248 -17.06 17.29 -15.81
N SER A 249 -17.17 16.78 -17.03
CA SER A 249 -17.58 15.42 -17.38
C SER A 249 -16.57 14.74 -18.33
N LEU A 250 -16.79 13.45 -18.64
CA LEU A 250 -15.99 12.75 -19.66
C LEU A 250 -16.14 13.38 -21.05
N GLN A 251 -17.32 13.87 -21.40
CA GLN A 251 -17.59 14.61 -22.64
C GLN A 251 -16.73 15.88 -22.71
N ILE A 252 -16.73 16.65 -21.63
CA ILE A 252 -15.97 17.90 -21.53
C ILE A 252 -14.47 17.64 -21.65
N TYR A 253 -13.95 16.57 -21.03
CA TYR A 253 -12.54 16.19 -21.21
C TYR A 253 -12.20 15.81 -22.65
N VAL A 254 -13.08 15.12 -23.37
CA VAL A 254 -12.85 14.79 -24.79
C VAL A 254 -12.88 16.04 -25.66
N GLU A 255 -13.83 16.95 -25.42
CA GLU A 255 -14.01 18.17 -26.22
C GLU A 255 -12.87 19.17 -26.00
N TYR A 256 -12.63 19.54 -24.75
CA TYR A 256 -11.67 20.59 -24.38
C TYR A 256 -10.26 20.06 -24.20
N GLY A 257 -10.11 18.84 -23.70
CA GLY A 257 -8.81 18.31 -23.28
C GLY A 257 -8.37 18.84 -21.92
N GLY A 258 -7.05 18.90 -21.73
CA GLY A 258 -6.41 19.47 -20.55
C GLY A 258 -5.00 18.90 -20.35
N VAL A 259 -4.45 19.04 -19.15
CA VAL A 259 -3.12 18.47 -18.82
C VAL A 259 -3.26 17.15 -18.06
N CYS A 260 -2.20 16.69 -17.40
CA CYS A 260 -2.14 15.40 -16.69
C CYS A 260 -3.35 15.13 -15.79
N GLY A 261 -3.87 16.14 -15.08
CA GLY A 261 -5.07 16.01 -14.25
C GLY A 261 -6.32 15.59 -15.04
N ALA A 262 -6.59 16.25 -16.17
CA ALA A 262 -7.72 15.94 -17.05
C ALA A 262 -7.53 14.59 -17.74
N VAL A 263 -6.32 14.32 -18.24
CA VAL A 263 -5.98 13.05 -18.90
C VAL A 263 -6.19 11.87 -17.96
N SER A 264 -5.68 11.93 -16.73
CA SER A 264 -5.79 10.81 -15.78
C SER A 264 -7.19 10.63 -15.22
N LYS A 265 -7.91 11.72 -14.91
CA LYS A 265 -9.31 11.64 -14.45
C LYS A 265 -10.23 11.12 -15.56
N GLY A 266 -10.10 11.64 -16.78
CA GLY A 266 -10.87 11.19 -17.93
C GLY A 266 -10.57 9.73 -18.29
N ALA A 267 -9.28 9.35 -18.35
CA ALA A 267 -8.89 7.97 -18.65
C ALA A 267 -9.40 6.97 -17.60
N ALA A 268 -9.32 7.31 -16.31
CA ALA A 268 -9.89 6.50 -15.24
C ALA A 268 -11.42 6.31 -15.42
N GLY A 269 -12.15 7.36 -15.78
CA GLY A 269 -13.58 7.26 -16.09
C GLY A 269 -13.89 6.36 -17.29
N PHE A 270 -13.14 6.45 -18.39
CA PHE A 270 -13.31 5.56 -19.54
C PHE A 270 -13.00 4.09 -19.21
N VAL A 271 -12.00 3.84 -18.36
CA VAL A 271 -11.66 2.50 -17.88
C VAL A 271 -12.79 1.95 -16.98
N LYS A 272 -13.37 2.78 -16.10
CA LYS A 272 -14.55 2.43 -15.29
C LYS A 272 -15.80 2.19 -16.12
N ALA A 273 -16.01 2.93 -17.20
CA ALA A 273 -17.12 2.69 -18.13
C ALA A 273 -17.07 1.29 -18.76
N LYS A 274 -15.88 0.68 -18.86
CA LYS A 274 -15.67 -0.70 -19.30
C LYS A 274 -15.59 -1.72 -18.15
N GLY A 275 -15.98 -1.34 -16.95
CA GLY A 275 -16.07 -2.26 -15.80
C GLY A 275 -14.72 -2.57 -15.15
N ILE A 276 -13.72 -1.70 -15.31
CA ILE A 276 -12.43 -1.87 -14.65
C ILE A 276 -12.31 -0.85 -13.50
N PRO A 277 -12.03 -1.29 -12.26
CA PRO A 277 -11.84 -0.37 -11.14
C PRO A 277 -10.62 0.51 -11.38
N SER A 278 -10.75 1.81 -11.11
CA SER A 278 -9.64 2.75 -11.19
C SER A 278 -9.83 3.99 -10.34
N TYR A 279 -8.72 4.60 -9.93
CA TYR A 279 -8.70 5.82 -9.12
C TYR A 279 -7.42 6.63 -9.40
N THR A 280 -7.48 7.95 -9.22
CA THR A 280 -6.34 8.84 -9.49
C THR A 280 -5.42 8.98 -8.28
N ILE A 281 -4.12 9.12 -8.54
CA ILE A 281 -3.08 9.34 -7.53
C ILE A 281 -2.07 10.40 -8.02
N GLY A 282 -1.18 10.83 -7.12
CA GLY A 282 -0.15 11.82 -7.43
C GLY A 282 1.20 11.19 -7.79
N GLN A 283 1.96 11.89 -8.60
CA GLN A 283 3.41 11.80 -8.75
C GLN A 283 3.97 13.24 -8.70
N PRO A 284 5.26 13.48 -8.43
CA PRO A 284 5.82 14.84 -8.35
C PRO A 284 5.50 15.70 -9.59
N GLY A 285 4.62 16.70 -9.42
CA GLY A 285 4.17 17.60 -10.49
C GLY A 285 3.30 16.93 -11.57
N HIS A 286 2.75 15.74 -11.30
CA HIS A 286 2.04 14.94 -12.31
C HIS A 286 0.87 14.15 -11.69
N CYS A 287 -0.26 14.08 -12.39
CA CYS A 287 -1.39 13.25 -12.01
C CYS A 287 -1.36 11.95 -12.82
N VAL A 288 -1.59 10.82 -12.16
CA VAL A 288 -1.69 9.50 -12.77
C VAL A 288 -2.93 8.78 -12.25
N PHE A 289 -3.20 7.57 -12.74
CA PHE A 289 -4.28 6.74 -12.19
C PHE A 289 -3.87 5.28 -12.11
N VAL A 290 -4.48 4.57 -11.17
CA VAL A 290 -4.30 3.14 -10.93
C VAL A 290 -5.48 2.38 -11.52
N TRP A 291 -5.24 1.25 -12.17
CA TRP A 291 -6.27 0.41 -12.77
C TRP A 291 -5.88 -1.07 -12.74
N LYS A 292 -6.88 -1.98 -12.77
CA LYS A 292 -6.64 -3.44 -12.82
C LYS A 292 -6.42 -3.93 -14.25
N GLY A 293 -5.24 -4.48 -14.51
CA GLY A 293 -4.85 -5.09 -15.78
C GLY A 293 -5.55 -6.42 -16.06
N MET A 294 -5.45 -6.90 -17.30
CA MET A 294 -5.98 -8.21 -17.70
C MET A 294 -5.31 -9.40 -16.99
N ASP A 295 -4.08 -9.23 -16.55
CA ASP A 295 -3.29 -10.18 -15.74
C ASP A 295 -3.72 -10.22 -14.27
N GLY A 296 -4.72 -9.40 -13.89
CA GLY A 296 -5.16 -9.22 -12.51
C GLY A 296 -4.23 -8.32 -11.70
N GLU A 297 -3.15 -7.80 -12.29
CA GLU A 297 -2.19 -6.93 -11.61
C GLU A 297 -2.64 -5.46 -11.69
N TRP A 298 -2.36 -4.70 -10.64
CA TRP A 298 -2.63 -3.27 -10.63
C TRP A 298 -1.51 -2.50 -11.34
N LYS A 299 -1.90 -1.55 -12.19
CA LYS A 299 -1.00 -0.81 -13.08
C LYS A 299 -1.23 0.69 -12.96
N ILE A 300 -0.22 1.48 -13.31
CA ILE A 300 -0.32 2.95 -13.41
C ILE A 300 -0.55 3.34 -14.87
N GLY A 301 -1.66 4.03 -15.14
CA GLY A 301 -1.91 4.74 -16.40
C GLY A 301 -1.42 6.19 -16.34
N ASN A 302 -1.04 6.76 -17.48
CA ASN A 302 -0.35 8.06 -17.58
C ASN A 302 0.97 8.12 -16.76
N ASN A 303 1.65 6.98 -16.56
CA ASN A 303 2.78 6.86 -15.66
C ASN A 303 4.06 7.53 -16.18
N ILE A 304 4.75 8.33 -15.36
CA ILE A 304 6.08 8.89 -15.69
C ILE A 304 7.16 8.37 -14.73
N TYR A 305 6.84 8.21 -13.44
CA TYR A 305 7.86 7.99 -12.41
C TYR A 305 7.76 6.65 -11.67
N GLY A 306 6.81 5.79 -12.01
CA GLY A 306 6.62 4.49 -11.37
C GLY A 306 6.06 4.58 -9.94
N TRP A 307 5.89 3.42 -9.31
CA TRP A 307 5.32 3.30 -7.96
C TRP A 307 6.19 3.97 -6.88
N ILE A 308 7.51 4.05 -7.08
CA ILE A 308 8.46 4.61 -6.11
C ILE A 308 8.32 6.11 -5.88
N TRP A 309 7.68 6.81 -6.82
CA TRP A 309 7.37 8.23 -6.75
C TRP A 309 5.87 8.51 -6.72
N SER A 310 5.06 7.47 -6.50
CA SER A 310 3.61 7.62 -6.40
C SER A 310 3.19 7.96 -4.97
N GLU A 311 2.29 8.92 -4.84
CA GLU A 311 1.75 9.44 -3.59
C GLU A 311 0.23 9.33 -3.54
N GLY A 312 -0.31 9.15 -2.33
CA GLY A 312 -1.74 8.92 -2.08
C GLY A 312 -1.98 7.65 -1.28
N GLY A 313 -3.25 7.26 -1.15
CA GLY A 313 -3.65 5.98 -0.58
C GLY A 313 -3.62 4.85 -1.60
N SER A 314 -3.53 3.60 -1.12
CA SER A 314 -3.60 2.38 -1.94
C SER A 314 -4.96 2.12 -2.58
N GLY A 315 -6.02 2.85 -2.20
CA GLY A 315 -7.39 2.66 -2.69
C GLY A 315 -8.06 1.32 -2.31
N GLY A 316 -7.29 0.32 -1.87
CA GLY A 316 -7.76 -1.00 -1.46
C GLY A 316 -7.81 -1.18 0.06
N PRO A 317 -8.12 -2.41 0.53
CA PRO A 317 -8.41 -2.65 1.94
C PRO A 317 -7.20 -2.58 2.88
N TRP A 318 -6.01 -2.76 2.33
CA TRP A 318 -4.75 -2.64 3.07
C TRP A 318 -4.26 -1.20 3.09
N LYS A 319 -4.14 -0.62 4.29
CA LYS A 319 -3.61 0.73 4.50
C LYS A 319 -2.10 0.75 4.37
N GLY A 320 -1.57 1.61 3.51
CA GLY A 320 -0.13 1.77 3.33
C GLY A 320 0.19 2.78 2.24
N ALA A 321 1.40 2.68 1.69
CA ALA A 321 1.76 3.39 0.47
C ALA A 321 0.87 2.95 -0.70
N VAL A 322 0.82 3.76 -1.76
CA VAL A 322 0.04 3.45 -2.97
C VAL A 322 0.35 2.04 -3.49
N SER A 323 1.63 1.65 -3.53
CA SER A 323 2.08 0.37 -4.04
C SER A 323 1.59 -0.84 -3.24
N THR A 324 1.00 -0.67 -2.05
CA THR A 324 0.39 -1.78 -1.31
C THR A 324 -0.72 -2.48 -2.13
N ILE A 325 -1.37 -1.76 -3.05
CA ILE A 325 -2.40 -2.33 -3.93
C ILE A 325 -1.86 -3.46 -4.83
N THR A 326 -0.57 -3.46 -5.17
CA THR A 326 0.04 -4.50 -6.02
C THR A 326 0.28 -5.80 -5.25
N GLU A 327 0.33 -5.76 -3.92
CA GLU A 327 0.56 -6.96 -3.10
C GLU A 327 -0.73 -7.73 -2.79
N LEU A 328 -1.90 -7.10 -2.97
CA LEU A 328 -3.19 -7.74 -2.71
C LEU A 328 -3.46 -8.94 -3.64
N PRO A 329 -3.31 -8.81 -4.99
CA PRO A 329 -3.43 -9.98 -5.87
C PRO A 329 -2.41 -11.06 -5.54
N ARG A 330 -1.17 -10.68 -5.21
CA ARG A 330 -0.10 -11.61 -4.84
C ARG A 330 -0.44 -12.41 -3.58
N PHE A 331 -0.98 -11.76 -2.57
CA PHE A 331 -1.42 -12.40 -1.33
C PHE A 331 -2.47 -13.46 -1.61
N TRP A 332 -3.53 -13.10 -2.35
CA TRP A 332 -4.64 -14.01 -2.64
C TRP A 332 -4.29 -15.14 -3.63
N LYS A 333 -3.33 -14.90 -4.55
CA LYS A 333 -2.76 -15.95 -5.40
C LYS A 333 -1.82 -16.89 -4.64
N GLY A 334 -1.32 -16.49 -3.47
CA GLY A 334 -0.40 -17.27 -2.65
C GLY A 334 -1.10 -18.42 -1.92
N GLU A 335 -0.32 -19.45 -1.57
CA GLU A 335 -0.83 -20.59 -0.81
C GLU A 335 -1.39 -20.15 0.55
N ASN A 336 -2.42 -20.87 1.02
CA ASN A 336 -3.02 -20.68 2.35
C ASN A 336 -3.51 -19.25 2.66
N ALA A 337 -3.85 -18.45 1.64
CA ALA A 337 -4.27 -17.05 1.81
C ALA A 337 -5.48 -16.91 2.77
N SER A 338 -6.54 -17.70 2.58
CA SER A 338 -7.73 -17.65 3.44
C SER A 338 -7.43 -18.02 4.89
N SER A 339 -6.66 -19.09 5.12
CA SER A 339 -6.26 -19.51 6.47
C SER A 339 -5.33 -18.49 7.15
N SER A 340 -4.42 -17.87 6.40
CA SER A 340 -3.59 -16.77 6.89
C SER A 340 -4.43 -15.54 7.25
N ASN A 341 -5.41 -15.19 6.42
CA ASN A 341 -6.33 -14.08 6.67
C ASN A 341 -7.18 -14.33 7.92
N LEU A 342 -7.70 -15.54 8.09
CA LEU A 342 -8.48 -15.93 9.27
C LEU A 342 -7.62 -15.87 10.55
N CYS A 343 -6.38 -16.35 10.52
CA CYS A 343 -5.43 -16.19 11.64
C CYS A 343 -5.26 -14.71 12.03
N TYR A 344 -5.08 -13.84 11.04
CA TYR A 344 -5.02 -12.39 11.28
C TYR A 344 -6.28 -11.87 11.96
N TYR A 345 -7.48 -12.20 11.48
CA TYR A 345 -8.72 -11.71 12.08
C TYR A 345 -8.98 -12.28 13.48
N LEU A 346 -8.67 -13.55 13.73
CA LEU A 346 -8.76 -14.16 15.06
C LEU A 346 -7.82 -13.47 16.05
N SER A 347 -6.60 -13.11 15.62
CA SER A 347 -5.62 -12.41 16.47
C SER A 347 -6.09 -11.06 16.98
N LEU A 348 -7.01 -10.42 16.25
CA LEU A 348 -7.57 -9.12 16.63
C LEU A 348 -8.67 -9.25 17.69
N LEU A 349 -9.26 -10.44 17.85
CA LEU A 349 -10.29 -10.74 18.85
C LEU A 349 -9.74 -11.47 20.08
N ALA A 350 -8.57 -12.10 19.96
CA ALA A 350 -7.88 -12.76 21.07
C ALA A 350 -7.64 -11.80 22.25
N ALA A 351 -8.18 -12.16 23.43
CA ALA A 351 -8.00 -11.41 24.67
C ALA A 351 -6.59 -11.60 25.24
N ASP A 352 -6.05 -12.82 25.13
CA ASP A 352 -4.68 -13.16 25.51
C ASP A 352 -3.68 -12.63 24.47
N SER A 353 -2.75 -11.79 24.91
CA SER A 353 -1.74 -11.18 24.03
C SER A 353 -0.77 -12.20 23.43
N GLN A 354 -0.42 -13.25 24.15
CA GLN A 354 0.47 -14.31 23.66
C GLN A 354 -0.23 -15.12 22.56
N LYS A 355 -1.50 -15.49 22.75
CA LYS A 355 -2.30 -16.17 21.71
C LYS A 355 -2.47 -15.29 20.47
N ALA A 356 -2.70 -13.99 20.66
CA ALA A 356 -2.76 -13.04 19.56
C ALA A 356 -1.46 -13.00 18.75
N GLU A 357 -0.30 -13.00 19.43
CA GLU A 357 1.00 -13.04 18.76
C GLU A 357 1.24 -14.35 18.01
N VAL A 358 0.93 -15.51 18.63
CA VAL A 358 1.03 -16.83 17.97
C VAL A 358 0.17 -16.89 16.71
N LEU A 359 -1.05 -16.35 16.73
CA LEU A 359 -1.92 -16.30 15.54
C LEU A 359 -1.33 -15.42 14.43
N LEU A 360 -0.71 -14.29 14.78
CA LEU A 360 -0.07 -13.42 13.80
C LEU A 360 1.18 -14.07 13.19
N GLU A 361 1.98 -14.74 14.00
CA GLU A 361 3.15 -15.50 13.53
C GLU A 361 2.73 -16.66 12.64
N GLU A 362 1.66 -17.38 13.00
CA GLU A 362 1.09 -18.44 12.16
C GLU A 362 0.48 -17.89 10.86
N ALA A 363 -0.15 -16.71 10.89
CA ALA A 363 -0.62 -16.02 9.68
C ALA A 363 0.53 -15.77 8.70
N LEU A 364 1.66 -15.27 9.19
CA LEU A 364 2.86 -14.98 8.39
C LEU A 364 3.60 -16.25 7.95
N LYS A 365 3.59 -17.31 8.76
CA LYS A 365 4.15 -18.60 8.39
C LYS A 365 3.39 -19.24 7.23
N ARG A 366 2.05 -19.15 7.25
CA ARG A 366 1.19 -19.69 6.18
C ARG A 366 1.30 -18.89 4.89
N ASN A 367 1.31 -17.57 5.01
CA ASN A 367 1.48 -16.68 3.87
C ASN A 367 2.20 -15.40 4.31
N SER A 368 3.49 -15.34 4.01
CA SER A 368 4.35 -14.22 4.42
C SER A 368 3.96 -12.89 3.78
N SER A 369 3.21 -12.93 2.67
CA SER A 369 2.70 -11.74 1.98
C SER A 369 1.48 -11.10 2.68
N ASN A 370 1.03 -11.62 3.83
CA ASN A 370 -0.05 -11.02 4.61
C ASN A 370 0.41 -9.72 5.31
N TYR A 371 0.32 -8.60 4.59
CA TYR A 371 0.78 -7.30 5.08
C TYR A 371 0.02 -6.81 6.33
N SER A 372 -1.27 -7.13 6.44
CA SER A 372 -2.06 -6.75 7.61
C SER A 372 -1.58 -7.47 8.89
N ALA A 373 -1.16 -8.74 8.76
CA ALA A 373 -0.53 -9.47 9.86
C ALA A 373 0.81 -8.85 10.28
N TRP A 374 1.64 -8.42 9.32
CA TRP A 374 2.87 -7.67 9.63
C TRP A 374 2.58 -6.39 10.43
N GLN A 375 1.61 -5.59 10.00
CA GLN A 375 1.23 -4.35 10.70
C GLN A 375 0.72 -4.63 12.12
N ALA A 376 -0.14 -5.63 12.29
CA ALA A 376 -0.67 -5.99 13.60
C ALA A 376 0.43 -6.54 14.52
N LEU A 377 1.33 -7.38 14.00
CA LEU A 377 2.45 -7.93 14.76
C LEU A 377 3.39 -6.83 15.24
N MET A 378 3.73 -5.84 14.40
CA MET A 378 4.63 -4.75 14.80
C MET A 378 4.01 -3.82 15.85
N ARG A 379 2.69 -3.66 15.86
CA ARG A 379 1.99 -2.88 16.90
C ARG A 379 1.96 -3.59 18.25
N ARG A 380 2.04 -4.93 18.25
CA ARG A 380 2.02 -5.77 19.45
C ARG A 380 3.41 -6.05 19.99
N LYS A 381 4.38 -6.35 19.11
CA LYS A 381 5.77 -6.53 19.54
C LYS A 381 6.23 -5.22 20.20
N GLY A 382 6.61 -5.31 21.47
CA GLY A 382 7.00 -4.18 22.30
C GLY A 382 8.31 -3.51 21.83
N ARG A 383 9.11 -3.00 22.77
CA ARG A 383 10.42 -2.40 22.44
C ARG A 383 11.43 -3.47 22.03
N LEU A 384 11.42 -3.84 20.75
CA LEU A 384 12.49 -4.62 20.13
C LEU A 384 13.78 -3.79 20.03
N GLY A 385 14.91 -4.46 20.18
CA GLY A 385 16.23 -3.88 19.91
C GLY A 385 16.39 -3.51 18.44
N GLU A 386 17.30 -2.58 18.12
CA GLU A 386 17.52 -2.15 16.73
C GLU A 386 17.97 -3.31 15.85
N LYS A 387 18.84 -4.20 16.34
CA LYS A 387 19.30 -5.39 15.62
C LYS A 387 18.13 -6.29 15.19
N ASP A 388 17.18 -6.55 16.09
CA ASP A 388 16.03 -7.40 15.82
C ASP A 388 15.05 -6.74 14.84
N LYS A 389 14.87 -5.42 14.94
CA LYS A 389 14.09 -4.63 13.96
C LYS A 389 14.69 -4.71 12.57
N LEU A 390 16.02 -4.62 12.45
CA LEU A 390 16.69 -4.74 11.15
C LEU A 390 16.60 -6.16 10.59
N ALA A 391 16.63 -7.19 11.45
CA ALA A 391 16.38 -8.57 11.01
C ALA A 391 14.93 -8.75 10.49
N LEU A 392 13.95 -8.17 11.18
CA LEU A 392 12.55 -8.16 10.73
C LEU A 392 12.37 -7.43 9.39
N LEU A 393 13.09 -6.33 9.18
CA LEU A 393 13.08 -5.64 7.88
C LEU A 393 13.55 -6.57 6.74
N GLU A 394 14.61 -7.35 6.94
CA GLU A 394 15.08 -8.28 5.91
C GLU A 394 14.09 -9.41 5.65
N GLN A 395 13.39 -9.91 6.68
CA GLN A 395 12.29 -10.85 6.50
C GLN A 395 11.12 -10.23 5.74
N PHE A 396 10.76 -8.99 6.07
CA PHE A 396 9.71 -8.24 5.39
C PHE A 396 10.04 -8.01 3.90
N LYS A 397 11.29 -7.70 3.57
CA LYS A 397 11.74 -7.56 2.17
C LYS A 397 11.61 -8.86 1.38
N LYS A 398 11.87 -10.01 2.02
CA LYS A 398 11.67 -11.33 1.41
C LYS A 398 10.20 -11.66 1.21
N ALA A 399 9.32 -11.17 2.08
CA ALA A 399 7.87 -11.30 1.92
C ALA A 399 7.32 -10.43 0.78
N PHE A 400 7.89 -9.24 0.56
CA PHE A 400 7.45 -8.28 -0.46
C PHE A 400 8.56 -7.92 -1.47
N PRO A 401 9.15 -8.90 -2.18
CA PRO A 401 10.27 -8.64 -3.08
C PRO A 401 9.84 -7.71 -4.22
N GLY A 402 10.72 -6.76 -4.56
CA GLY A 402 10.48 -5.82 -5.65
C GLY A 402 9.59 -4.62 -5.30
N ASN A 403 9.24 -4.39 -4.03
CA ASN A 403 8.42 -3.23 -3.61
C ASN A 403 9.14 -2.28 -2.62
N PRO A 404 10.17 -1.52 -3.06
CA PRO A 404 10.93 -0.60 -2.20
C PRO A 404 10.09 0.50 -1.55
N THR A 405 9.00 0.93 -2.20
CA THR A 405 8.05 1.88 -1.63
C THR A 405 7.41 1.32 -0.35
N LEU A 406 7.01 0.05 -0.38
CA LEU A 406 6.42 -0.62 0.78
C LEU A 406 7.47 -0.86 1.88
N TRP A 407 8.71 -1.23 1.51
CA TRP A 407 9.81 -1.38 2.47
C TRP A 407 10.12 -0.07 3.21
N GLU A 408 10.18 1.03 2.46
CA GLU A 408 10.40 2.35 3.03
C GLU A 408 9.26 2.76 3.96
N TYR A 409 8.01 2.54 3.54
CA TYR A 409 6.84 2.80 4.37
C TYR A 409 6.92 2.02 5.68
N PHE A 410 7.21 0.71 5.61
CA PHE A 410 7.31 -0.17 6.76
C PHE A 410 8.39 0.29 7.76
N VAL A 411 9.61 0.59 7.28
CA VAL A 411 10.71 1.13 8.11
C VAL A 411 10.32 2.42 8.83
N LYS A 412 9.65 3.33 8.13
CA LYS A 412 9.35 4.67 8.66
C LYS A 412 8.14 4.69 9.59
N ARG A 413 7.15 3.84 9.34
CA ARG A 413 5.81 3.96 9.96
C ARG A 413 5.44 2.80 10.87
N GLU A 414 5.91 1.59 10.59
CA GLU A 414 5.42 0.38 11.27
C GLU A 414 6.51 -0.31 12.10
N LEU A 415 7.77 -0.31 11.65
CA LEU A 415 8.88 -1.00 12.35
C LEU A 415 9.26 -0.38 13.71
N GLY A 416 8.81 0.86 13.97
CA GLY A 416 9.00 1.52 15.27
C GLY A 416 10.45 1.89 15.57
N ILE A 417 11.25 2.27 14.56
CA ILE A 417 12.61 2.78 14.75
C ILE A 417 12.57 4.11 15.53
N ASP A 418 13.37 4.22 16.60
CA ASP A 418 13.56 5.49 17.33
C ASP A 418 14.58 6.34 16.58
N TRP A 419 14.09 7.15 15.63
CA TRP A 419 14.93 8.01 14.80
C TRP A 419 15.72 9.07 15.57
N LYS A 420 15.45 9.31 16.86
CA LYS A 420 16.30 10.18 17.70
C LYS A 420 17.61 9.51 18.10
N LYS A 421 17.65 8.18 18.10
CA LYS A 421 18.81 7.37 18.53
C LYS A 421 19.42 6.59 17.38
N ALA A 422 18.62 6.19 16.40
CA ALA A 422 19.04 5.34 15.31
C ALA A 422 20.03 6.06 14.38
N ASN A 423 21.05 5.33 13.93
CA ASN A 423 21.93 5.82 12.86
C ASN A 423 21.26 5.59 11.50
N GLY A 424 20.60 6.63 10.97
CA GLY A 424 19.93 6.54 9.67
C GLY A 424 20.85 6.14 8.50
N TYR A 425 22.15 6.46 8.57
CA TYR A 425 23.13 6.02 7.56
C TYR A 425 23.41 4.52 7.60
N ALA A 426 23.15 3.84 8.72
CA ALA A 426 23.23 2.39 8.86
C ALA A 426 21.90 1.69 8.50
N VAL A 427 20.76 2.34 8.77
CA VAL A 427 19.43 1.78 8.54
C VAL A 427 19.03 1.83 7.07
N TYR A 428 19.13 3.00 6.42
CA TYR A 428 18.58 3.17 5.06
C TYR A 428 19.26 2.34 3.94
N PRO A 429 20.55 1.97 4.01
CA PRO A 429 21.14 1.03 3.05
C PRO A 429 20.42 -0.32 2.99
N ARG A 430 19.66 -0.68 4.03
CA ARG A 430 18.81 -1.89 4.04
C ARG A 430 17.65 -1.81 3.06
N LEU A 431 17.28 -0.62 2.58
CA LEU A 431 16.28 -0.45 1.52
C LEU A 431 16.79 -0.85 0.13
N LEU A 432 18.11 -0.97 -0.06
CA LEU A 432 18.69 -1.43 -1.32
C LEU A 432 18.38 -2.92 -1.53
N ALA A 433 17.83 -3.24 -2.71
CA ALA A 433 17.70 -4.60 -3.17
C ALA A 433 19.08 -5.19 -3.49
N GLU A 434 19.20 -6.52 -3.49
CA GLU A 434 20.47 -7.19 -3.79
C GLU A 434 21.01 -6.85 -5.19
N ASN A 435 20.11 -6.71 -6.16
CA ASN A 435 20.45 -6.32 -7.53
C ASN A 435 20.60 -4.80 -7.73
N GLU A 436 20.38 -4.01 -6.67
CA GLU A 436 20.37 -2.54 -6.68
C GLU A 436 19.45 -1.98 -7.77
N SER A 437 18.19 -2.45 -7.79
CA SER A 437 17.17 -1.95 -8.72
C SER A 437 17.00 -0.44 -8.59
N TRP A 438 16.66 0.23 -9.70
CA TRP A 438 16.46 1.69 -9.74
C TRP A 438 15.51 2.20 -8.65
N ASP A 439 14.39 1.50 -8.42
CA ASP A 439 13.43 1.90 -7.39
C ASP A 439 14.01 1.77 -5.97
N SER A 440 14.84 0.76 -5.72
CA SER A 440 15.50 0.61 -4.40
C SER A 440 16.59 1.66 -4.17
N VAL A 441 17.32 2.03 -5.23
CA VAL A 441 18.30 3.12 -5.21
C VAL A 441 17.59 4.45 -5.00
N ASP A 442 16.47 4.72 -5.67
CA ASP A 442 15.66 5.92 -5.48
C ASP A 442 15.14 6.02 -4.02
N ALA A 443 14.65 4.91 -3.46
CA ALA A 443 14.24 4.84 -2.06
C ALA A 443 15.40 5.21 -1.10
N TYR A 444 16.57 4.59 -1.30
CA TYR A 444 17.75 4.87 -0.49
C TYR A 444 18.20 6.34 -0.64
N MET A 445 18.35 6.82 -1.87
CA MET A 445 18.86 8.16 -2.16
C MET A 445 17.96 9.26 -1.62
N ARG A 446 16.63 9.13 -1.70
CA ARG A 446 15.70 10.09 -1.07
C ARG A 446 15.95 10.23 0.43
N ASN A 447 16.18 9.10 1.10
CA ASN A 447 16.42 9.06 2.54
C ASN A 447 17.82 9.55 2.92
N PHE A 448 18.85 9.14 2.19
CA PHE A 448 20.20 9.65 2.35
C PHE A 448 20.24 11.18 2.19
N CYS A 449 19.59 11.72 1.15
CA CYS A 449 19.56 13.16 0.91
C CYS A 449 18.81 13.91 2.02
N ALA A 450 17.73 13.34 2.56
CA ALA A 450 17.03 13.93 3.71
C ALA A 450 17.94 14.03 4.94
N LEU A 451 18.72 12.98 5.25
CA LEU A 451 19.71 13.02 6.32
C LEU A 451 20.84 14.01 6.04
N ALA A 452 21.38 14.00 4.82
CA ALA A 452 22.46 14.91 4.43
C ALA A 452 22.07 16.39 4.57
N ARG A 453 20.80 16.75 4.30
CA ARG A 453 20.30 18.12 4.53
C ARG A 453 20.25 18.51 6.01
N GLN A 454 20.00 17.55 6.89
CA GLN A 454 20.01 17.78 8.35
C GLN A 454 21.45 17.91 8.87
N ASP A 455 22.35 17.03 8.42
CA ASP A 455 23.76 17.01 8.85
C ASP A 455 24.61 18.11 8.18
N ILE A 456 24.12 18.71 7.08
CA ILE A 456 24.75 19.84 6.38
C ILE A 456 23.71 20.97 6.19
N PRO A 457 23.31 21.70 7.26
CA PRO A 457 22.22 22.68 7.21
C PRO A 457 22.41 23.76 6.14
N ASP A 458 23.66 24.20 5.92
CA ASP A 458 24.01 25.24 4.94
C ASP A 458 23.81 24.78 3.47
N MET A 459 23.54 23.48 3.29
CA MET A 459 23.23 22.81 2.03
C MET A 459 21.77 22.34 1.93
N ALA A 460 20.92 22.55 2.94
CA ALA A 460 19.57 21.98 3.00
C ALA A 460 18.71 22.27 1.75
N GLY A 461 18.72 23.53 1.26
CA GLY A 461 18.00 23.93 0.05
C GLY A 461 18.68 23.60 -1.28
N LYS A 462 19.93 23.10 -1.25
CA LYS A 462 20.77 22.86 -2.44
C LYS A 462 20.89 21.36 -2.78
N LEU A 463 20.52 20.48 -1.85
CA LEU A 463 20.60 19.02 -2.00
C LEU A 463 19.25 18.40 -2.35
N SER A 464 18.46 19.00 -3.24
CA SER A 464 17.18 18.41 -3.64
C SER A 464 17.42 17.14 -4.47
N TYR A 465 16.79 16.03 -4.06
CA TYR A 465 16.78 14.78 -4.81
C TYR A 465 15.41 14.64 -5.44
N GLU A 466 15.33 15.04 -6.70
CA GLU A 466 14.07 15.17 -7.44
C GLU A 466 14.09 14.27 -8.66
N VAL A 467 12.91 13.93 -9.18
CA VAL A 467 12.82 12.97 -10.28
C VAL A 467 13.52 13.43 -11.55
N LYS A 468 13.59 14.75 -11.77
CA LYS A 468 14.28 15.36 -12.93
C LYS A 468 15.81 15.38 -12.78
N THR A 469 16.33 15.40 -11.55
CA THR A 469 17.76 15.58 -11.27
C THR A 469 18.42 14.34 -10.66
N LYS A 470 17.65 13.28 -10.34
CA LYS A 470 18.14 12.09 -9.63
C LYS A 470 19.35 11.42 -10.28
N ARG A 471 19.41 11.37 -11.62
CA ARG A 471 20.53 10.76 -12.36
C ARG A 471 21.80 11.63 -12.38
N SER A 472 21.67 12.92 -12.11
CA SER A 472 22.77 13.88 -12.08
C SER A 472 23.02 14.44 -10.68
N PHE A 473 22.44 13.83 -9.63
CA PHE A 473 22.48 14.36 -8.27
C PHE A 473 23.90 14.70 -7.79
N PHE A 474 24.81 13.71 -7.75
CA PHE A 474 26.20 13.95 -7.34
C PHE A 474 26.96 14.90 -8.27
N LYS A 475 26.67 14.87 -9.58
CA LYS A 475 27.24 15.81 -10.54
C LYS A 475 26.81 17.25 -10.24
N ASN A 476 25.53 17.47 -9.93
CA ASN A 476 24.99 18.78 -9.59
C ASN A 476 25.54 19.27 -8.25
N TRP A 477 25.67 18.37 -7.27
CA TRP A 477 26.29 18.68 -6.00
C TRP A 477 27.75 19.10 -6.18
N LEU A 478 28.55 18.34 -6.95
CA LEU A 478 29.93 18.70 -7.25
C LEU A 478 30.01 20.04 -7.99
N LYS A 479 29.16 20.24 -9.01
CA LYS A 479 29.10 21.49 -9.77
C LYS A 479 28.81 22.69 -8.87
N PHE A 480 27.91 22.52 -7.90
CA PHE A 480 27.64 23.57 -6.91
C PHE A 480 28.92 23.93 -6.14
N TYR A 481 29.69 22.94 -5.67
CA TYR A 481 30.96 23.19 -4.97
C TYR A 481 32.05 23.80 -5.84
N GLN A 482 32.07 23.50 -7.15
CA GLN A 482 33.01 24.12 -8.09
C GLN A 482 32.69 25.59 -8.36
N GLN A 483 31.40 25.95 -8.36
CA GLN A 483 30.92 27.28 -8.74
C GLN A 483 30.79 28.25 -7.56
N ASN A 484 30.87 27.76 -6.33
CA ASN A 484 30.61 28.54 -5.13
C ASN A 484 31.77 28.41 -4.14
N LYS A 485 32.07 29.50 -3.42
CA LYS A 485 32.97 29.42 -2.27
C LYS A 485 32.29 28.65 -1.16
N VAL A 486 32.81 27.47 -0.83
CA VAL A 486 32.28 26.60 0.23
C VAL A 486 33.14 26.75 1.49
N ASP A 487 32.49 27.08 2.60
CA ASP A 487 33.15 27.21 3.90
C ASP A 487 33.71 25.87 4.38
N ARG A 488 34.82 25.93 5.12
CA ARG A 488 35.49 24.73 5.67
C ARG A 488 34.53 23.86 6.50
N LYS A 489 33.62 24.48 7.25
CA LYS A 489 32.56 23.77 8.00
C LYS A 489 31.73 22.85 7.11
N VAL A 490 31.25 23.35 5.97
CA VAL A 490 30.44 22.58 5.01
C VAL A 490 31.26 21.46 4.37
N ARG A 491 32.56 21.71 4.09
CA ARG A 491 33.47 20.66 3.59
C ARG A 491 33.62 19.51 4.58
N VAL A 492 33.89 19.84 5.85
CA VAL A 492 34.00 18.87 6.94
C VAL A 492 32.72 18.07 7.12
N GLN A 493 31.56 18.73 7.11
CA GLN A 493 30.25 18.08 7.23
C GLN A 493 29.96 17.18 6.02
N THR A 494 30.31 17.59 4.81
CA THR A 494 30.17 16.78 3.60
C THR A 494 30.96 15.48 3.71
N CYS A 495 32.26 15.58 4.02
CA CYS A 495 33.10 14.39 4.22
C CYS A 495 32.54 13.51 5.34
N ALA A 496 32.07 14.11 6.45
CA ALA A 496 31.44 13.35 7.53
C ALA A 496 30.18 12.58 7.12
N VAL A 497 29.29 13.18 6.34
CA VAL A 497 28.11 12.49 5.83
C VAL A 497 28.49 11.31 4.93
N LEU A 498 29.47 11.49 4.04
CA LEU A 498 29.93 10.43 3.14
C LEU A 498 30.63 9.30 3.90
N GLU A 499 31.49 9.63 4.85
CA GLU A 499 32.21 8.66 5.68
C GLU A 499 31.29 7.89 6.64
N LYS A 500 30.18 8.49 7.11
CA LYS A 500 29.14 7.77 7.85
C LYS A 500 28.36 6.78 6.96
N ALA A 501 28.13 7.14 5.69
CA ALA A 501 27.32 6.34 4.78
C ALA A 501 28.09 5.18 4.13
N LEU A 502 29.33 5.44 3.70
CA LEU A 502 30.15 4.53 2.91
C LEU A 502 30.33 3.12 3.53
N PRO A 503 30.67 2.96 4.83
CA PRO A 503 30.85 1.62 5.42
C PRO A 503 29.64 0.70 5.23
N HIS A 504 28.43 1.27 5.34
CA HIS A 504 27.19 0.51 5.23
C HIS A 504 26.77 0.23 3.78
N LEU A 505 27.43 0.87 2.81
CA LEU A 505 27.21 0.66 1.37
C LEU A 505 28.18 -0.34 0.76
N LEU A 506 29.26 -0.74 1.43
CA LEU A 506 30.34 -1.55 0.82
C LEU A 506 29.87 -2.93 0.31
N SER A 507 28.76 -3.45 0.83
CA SER A 507 28.09 -4.65 0.31
C SER A 507 27.28 -4.42 -0.99
N ARG A 508 27.01 -3.16 -1.36
CA ARG A 508 26.17 -2.69 -2.46
C ARG A 508 27.04 -1.95 -3.48
N GLU A 509 27.55 -2.70 -4.46
CA GLU A 509 28.68 -2.29 -5.28
C GLU A 509 28.40 -1.04 -6.12
N LYS A 510 27.28 -1.02 -6.85
CA LYS A 510 26.97 0.08 -7.78
C LYS A 510 26.78 1.38 -7.01
N THR A 511 26.05 1.32 -5.90
CA THR A 511 25.76 2.49 -5.05
C THR A 511 27.04 2.97 -4.35
N ALA A 512 27.83 2.05 -3.77
CA ALA A 512 29.11 2.40 -3.15
C ALA A 512 30.08 3.06 -4.13
N LEU A 513 30.19 2.56 -5.37
CA LEU A 513 31.04 3.16 -6.41
C LEU A 513 30.63 4.60 -6.72
N GLN A 514 29.34 4.91 -6.76
CA GLN A 514 28.86 6.29 -6.98
C GLN A 514 29.27 7.22 -5.83
N PHE A 515 29.11 6.76 -4.58
CA PHE A 515 29.49 7.54 -3.39
C PHE A 515 31.00 7.72 -3.29
N LEU A 516 31.79 6.67 -3.51
CA LEU A 516 33.25 6.73 -3.55
C LEU A 516 33.72 7.68 -4.66
N GLY A 517 33.12 7.59 -5.84
CA GLY A 517 33.41 8.49 -6.95
C GLY A 517 33.22 9.96 -6.56
N PHE A 518 32.07 10.30 -5.97
CA PHE A 518 31.81 11.66 -5.48
C PHE A 518 32.75 12.07 -4.35
N TYR A 519 33.03 11.17 -3.40
CA TYR A 519 33.94 11.42 -2.29
C TYR A 519 35.35 11.76 -2.77
N GLY A 520 35.89 10.99 -3.73
CA GLY A 520 37.18 11.29 -4.35
C GLY A 520 37.18 12.63 -5.08
N GLN A 521 36.10 12.97 -5.78
CA GLN A 521 35.99 14.24 -6.51
C GLN A 521 35.98 15.46 -5.56
N VAL A 522 35.32 15.39 -4.41
CA VAL A 522 35.31 16.51 -3.46
C VAL A 522 36.66 16.67 -2.74
N LEU A 523 37.35 15.57 -2.44
CA LEU A 523 38.71 15.62 -1.87
C LEU A 523 39.70 16.27 -2.86
N ASP A 524 39.63 15.89 -4.13
CA ASP A 524 40.46 16.43 -5.23
C ASP A 524 40.15 17.91 -5.50
N LEU A 525 38.88 18.31 -5.40
CA LEU A 525 38.47 19.71 -5.56
C LEU A 525 39.06 20.64 -4.49
N TRP A 526 39.08 20.20 -3.23
CA TRP A 526 39.49 21.07 -2.12
C TRP A 526 40.95 20.96 -1.74
N LYS A 527 41.60 19.82 -2.00
CA LYS A 527 43.00 19.53 -1.64
C LYS A 527 43.34 19.92 -0.19
N ASP A 528 42.37 19.76 0.70
CA ASP A 528 42.50 20.10 2.12
C ASP A 528 43.23 18.95 2.82
N LYS A 529 44.45 19.24 3.30
CA LYS A 529 45.32 18.23 3.93
C LYS A 529 44.66 17.54 5.13
N GLN A 530 43.85 18.23 5.92
CA GLN A 530 43.22 17.60 7.08
C GLN A 530 42.09 16.66 6.67
N LEU A 531 41.32 17.04 5.65
CA LEU A 531 40.30 16.15 5.07
C LEU A 531 40.95 14.96 4.37
N SER A 532 42.07 15.15 3.67
CA SER A 532 42.83 14.05 3.05
C SER A 532 43.42 13.09 4.10
N ALA A 533 43.95 13.58 5.23
CA ALA A 533 44.44 12.73 6.32
C ALA A 533 43.32 11.89 6.94
N ARG A 534 42.16 12.51 7.14
CA ARG A 534 40.96 11.80 7.62
C ARG A 534 40.47 10.76 6.61
N ALA A 535 40.47 11.11 5.33
CA ALA A 535 40.13 10.19 4.25
C ALA A 535 41.07 8.99 4.18
N ASP A 536 42.39 9.21 4.33
CA ASP A 536 43.40 8.16 4.39
C ASP A 536 43.09 7.13 5.49
N ALA A 537 42.81 7.63 6.71
CA ALA A 537 42.44 6.78 7.84
C ALA A 537 41.18 5.94 7.55
N CYS A 538 40.12 6.56 7.02
CA CYS A 538 38.89 5.87 6.65
C CYS A 538 39.11 4.82 5.55
N LEU A 539 39.76 5.19 4.44
CA LEU A 539 40.01 4.30 3.30
C LEU A 539 40.87 3.10 3.69
N THR A 540 41.86 3.32 4.55
CA THR A 540 42.69 2.24 5.11
C THR A 540 41.87 1.24 5.90
N ALA A 541 40.92 1.71 6.72
CA ALA A 541 40.02 0.83 7.46
C ALA A 541 39.11 0.06 6.50
N TRP A 542 38.47 0.74 5.55
CA TRP A 542 37.52 0.12 4.62
C TRP A 542 38.17 -0.88 3.66
N LEU A 543 39.43 -0.68 3.25
CA LEU A 543 40.17 -1.65 2.45
C LEU A 543 40.37 -3.01 3.15
N LYS A 544 40.29 -3.06 4.48
CA LYS A 544 40.35 -4.33 5.24
C LYS A 544 39.02 -5.07 5.25
N GLU A 545 37.91 -4.37 4.99
CA GLU A 545 36.54 -4.91 5.08
C GLU A 545 35.92 -5.21 3.72
N VAL A 546 36.56 -4.80 2.62
CA VAL A 546 36.04 -4.95 1.25
C VAL A 546 36.68 -6.11 0.52
N ASP A 547 35.81 -7.02 0.08
CA ASP A 547 36.17 -8.17 -0.74
C ASP A 547 36.01 -7.92 -2.25
N LYS A 548 35.20 -6.91 -2.65
CA LYS A 548 34.88 -6.67 -4.06
C LYS A 548 36.03 -5.95 -4.79
N PRO A 549 36.62 -6.53 -5.85
CA PRO A 549 37.79 -5.96 -6.53
C PRO A 549 37.58 -4.55 -7.08
N SER A 550 36.39 -4.28 -7.64
CA SER A 550 36.02 -2.97 -8.19
C SER A 550 36.02 -1.86 -7.11
N LEU A 551 35.50 -2.18 -5.92
CA LEU A 551 35.50 -1.27 -4.77
C LEU A 551 36.92 -1.08 -4.22
N ARG A 552 37.71 -2.15 -4.08
CA ARG A 552 39.11 -2.07 -3.65
C ARG A 552 39.92 -1.16 -4.57
N LYS A 553 39.83 -1.40 -5.88
CA LYS A 553 40.47 -0.58 -6.90
C LYS A 553 40.05 0.88 -6.77
N LYS A 554 38.74 1.14 -6.62
CA LYS A 554 38.24 2.51 -6.51
C LYS A 554 38.71 3.23 -5.24
N MET A 555 38.73 2.53 -4.11
CA MET A 555 39.26 3.07 -2.86
C MET A 555 40.75 3.35 -2.95
N ALA A 556 41.53 2.46 -3.56
CA ALA A 556 42.95 2.64 -3.80
C ALA A 556 43.24 3.85 -4.69
N GLU A 557 42.48 4.05 -5.78
CA GLU A 557 42.57 5.25 -6.63
C GLU A 557 42.36 6.55 -5.83
N ILE A 558 41.38 6.57 -4.92
CA ILE A 558 41.10 7.75 -4.08
C ILE A 558 42.19 7.93 -3.02
N GLY A 559 42.65 6.82 -2.44
CA GLY A 559 43.72 6.78 -1.45
C GLY A 559 45.03 7.32 -1.99
N LEU A 560 45.41 6.95 -3.22
CA LEU A 560 46.59 7.48 -3.91
C LEU A 560 46.53 9.00 -4.03
N LYS A 561 45.37 9.56 -4.43
CA LYS A 561 45.19 11.02 -4.50
C LYS A 561 45.30 11.68 -3.11
N ALA A 562 44.69 11.08 -2.10
CA ALA A 562 44.78 11.59 -0.73
C ALA A 562 46.22 11.57 -0.21
N ALA A 563 46.96 10.49 -0.45
CA ALA A 563 48.36 10.33 -0.06
C ALA A 563 49.28 11.32 -0.80
N ASP A 564 49.04 11.58 -2.08
CA ASP A 564 49.75 12.59 -2.86
C ASP A 564 49.55 14.00 -2.29
N HIS A 565 48.32 14.38 -1.94
CA HIS A 565 48.05 15.67 -1.28
C HIS A 565 48.75 15.83 0.08
N LEU A 566 48.96 14.72 0.79
CA LEU A 566 49.65 14.68 2.08
C LEU A 566 51.18 14.65 1.93
N GLY A 567 51.69 14.21 0.78
CA GLY A 567 53.11 13.88 0.59
C GLY A 567 53.53 12.60 1.35
N ASP A 568 52.59 11.71 1.67
CA ASP A 568 52.85 10.49 2.44
C ASP A 568 53.28 9.33 1.55
N LYS A 569 54.60 9.10 1.48
CA LYS A 569 55.20 8.02 0.69
C LYS A 569 54.77 6.62 1.14
N LYS A 570 54.50 6.40 2.43
CA LYS A 570 54.08 5.08 2.93
C LYS A 570 52.64 4.79 2.50
N ALA A 571 51.76 5.78 2.59
CA ALA A 571 50.39 5.66 2.12
C ALA A 571 50.32 5.44 0.59
N LEU A 572 51.19 6.10 -0.19
CA LEU A 572 51.29 5.89 -1.65
C LEU A 572 51.61 4.44 -2.00
N VAL A 573 52.60 3.83 -1.34
CA VAL A 573 52.96 2.42 -1.56
C VAL A 573 51.79 1.49 -1.22
N ARG A 574 51.18 1.66 -0.04
CA ARG A 574 50.04 0.85 0.41
C ARG A 574 48.89 0.87 -0.60
N TYR A 575 48.53 2.03 -1.13
CA TYR A 575 47.44 2.11 -2.09
C TYR A 575 47.84 1.63 -3.49
N ALA A 576 49.10 1.76 -3.90
CA ALA A 576 49.58 1.18 -5.16
C ALA A 576 49.52 -0.36 -5.12
N GLU A 577 49.91 -0.98 -4.00
CA GLU A 577 49.77 -2.42 -3.78
C GLU A 577 48.31 -2.85 -3.82
N ALA A 578 47.43 -2.15 -3.09
CA ALA A 578 45.99 -2.44 -3.07
C ALA A 578 45.32 -2.25 -4.43
N GLN A 579 45.81 -1.33 -5.28
CA GLN A 579 45.30 -1.11 -6.65
C GLN A 579 45.69 -2.26 -7.59
N ASN A 580 46.87 -2.85 -7.37
CA ASN A 580 47.41 -3.93 -8.18
C ASN A 580 46.97 -5.33 -7.73
N GLY A 581 46.21 -5.43 -6.64
CA GLY A 581 45.61 -6.68 -6.15
C GLY A 581 46.52 -7.53 -5.27
N TYR A 582 47.55 -6.92 -4.66
CA TYR A 582 48.44 -7.54 -3.69
C TYR A 582 47.91 -7.43 -2.26
#